data_AF-A0AAE0TMG7-F1
#
_entry.id   AF-A0AAE0TMG7-F1
#
_cell.length_a   1.000
_cell.length_b   1.000
_cell.length_c   1.000
_cell.angle_alpha   90.00
_cell.angle_beta   90.00
_cell.angle_gamma   90.00
#
_symmetry.space_group_name_H-M   'P 1'
#
loop_
_entity.id
_entity.type
_entity.pdbx_description
1 polymer ?
#
loop_
_entity_poly.entity_id
_entity_poly.type
_entity_poly.pdbx_seq_one_letter_code
_entity_poly.pdbx_strand_id
1 'polypeptide(L)'
;MHFSSQLLLALAFTITAYAAPAAFPEADATNSVFYAAFQGQNPGGGVTGCTGANLGTVQASGSGTSACKTVGEGACVTLTGHQGDATKCKVLTYSDSQCMDDEDSTLFGNNGDYANENFASFKAKCG
;
A
#
# COMPACT_ATOMS: atom_id res chain seq x y z
N MET A 1 -46.95 -65.49 34.18
CA MET A 1 -46.48 -66.20 32.97
C MET A 1 -46.09 -65.14 31.95
N HIS A 2 -44.89 -65.30 31.38
CA HIS A 2 -44.25 -64.63 30.22
C HIS A 2 -44.20 -63.09 30.16
N PHE A 3 -43.04 -62.42 30.24
CA PHE A 3 -41.82 -62.39 29.39
C PHE A 3 -41.90 -61.47 28.15
N SER A 4 -40.88 -60.60 28.08
CA SER A 4 -40.21 -60.05 26.89
C SER A 4 -40.70 -58.69 26.38
N SER A 5 -39.93 -57.62 26.60
CA SER A 5 -38.83 -57.12 25.73
C SER A 5 -39.39 -56.07 24.74
N GLN A 6 -38.91 -54.85 24.58
CA GLN A 6 -37.55 -54.40 24.19
C GLN A 6 -37.43 -52.88 24.51
N LEU A 7 -36.35 -52.43 25.14
CA LEU A 7 -35.16 -51.84 24.50
C LEU A 7 -35.39 -50.42 23.97
N LEU A 8 -34.82 -49.39 24.62
CA LEU A 8 -33.83 -48.52 23.99
C LEU A 8 -33.18 -47.55 24.98
N LEU A 9 -31.86 -47.52 24.85
CA LEU A 9 -30.82 -46.85 25.60
C LEU A 9 -30.31 -45.68 24.74
N ALA A 10 -30.09 -44.49 25.34
CA ALA A 10 -29.12 -43.44 24.96
C ALA A 10 -29.43 -42.20 25.82
N LEU A 11 -28.62 -41.65 26.73
CA LEU A 11 -27.17 -41.39 26.79
C LEU A 11 -26.68 -40.49 25.65
N ALA A 12 -26.62 -39.17 25.88
CA ALA A 12 -25.51 -38.27 25.50
C ALA A 12 -25.85 -36.80 25.81
N PHE A 13 -25.20 -36.21 26.81
CA PHE A 13 -24.02 -35.33 26.70
C PHE A 13 -24.37 -33.85 26.46
N THR A 14 -24.23 -33.08 27.54
CA THR A 14 -24.04 -31.63 27.57
C THR A 14 -22.80 -31.23 26.77
N ILE A 15 -22.94 -30.27 25.87
CA ILE A 15 -21.82 -29.45 25.40
C ILE A 15 -22.22 -27.99 25.58
N THR A 16 -21.82 -27.39 26.68
CA THR A 16 -21.74 -25.93 26.80
C THR A 16 -20.66 -25.46 25.82
N ALA A 17 -21.08 -24.75 24.78
CA ALA A 17 -20.18 -24.10 23.85
C ALA A 17 -19.32 -23.07 24.60
N TYR A 18 -18.04 -23.38 24.77
CA TYR A 18 -17.04 -22.39 25.11
C TYR A 18 -16.84 -21.52 23.86
N ALA A 19 -17.37 -20.29 23.90
CA ALA A 19 -17.02 -19.27 22.93
C ALA A 19 -15.53 -18.94 23.13
N ALA A 20 -14.68 -19.41 22.21
CA ALA A 20 -13.31 -18.93 22.11
C ALA A 20 -13.34 -17.42 21.86
N PRO A 21 -12.47 -16.61 22.47
CA PRO A 21 -12.34 -15.23 22.09
C PRO A 21 -11.94 -15.18 20.62
N ALA A 22 -12.76 -14.54 19.79
CA ALA A 22 -12.39 -14.15 18.45
C ALA A 22 -11.19 -13.20 18.59
N ALA A 23 -9.99 -13.75 18.41
CA ALA A 23 -8.83 -12.95 18.08
C ALA A 23 -9.16 -12.31 16.73
N PHE A 24 -9.62 -11.06 16.77
CA PHE A 24 -9.55 -10.22 15.59
C PHE A 24 -8.07 -10.19 15.22
N PRO A 25 -7.66 -10.67 14.04
CA PRO A 25 -6.35 -10.27 13.55
C PRO A 25 -6.44 -8.75 13.46
N GLU A 26 -5.71 -8.05 14.33
CA GLU A 26 -5.34 -6.67 14.08
C GLU A 26 -4.71 -6.71 12.69
N ALA A 27 -5.45 -6.23 11.69
CA ALA A 27 -4.91 -6.07 10.37
C ALA A 27 -3.76 -5.09 10.53
N ASP A 28 -2.53 -5.61 10.60
CA ASP A 28 -1.32 -4.83 10.47
C ASP A 28 -1.54 -3.95 9.25
N ALA A 29 -1.68 -2.64 9.48
CA ALA A 29 -2.10 -1.70 8.46
C ALA A 29 -1.05 -1.78 7.37
N THR A 30 -1.37 -2.52 6.31
CA THR A 30 -0.40 -2.87 5.27
C THR A 30 0.03 -1.57 4.61
N ASN A 31 1.27 -1.18 4.86
CA ASN A 31 1.81 0.11 4.41
C ASN A 31 1.53 0.27 2.92
N SER A 32 0.72 1.25 2.58
CA SER A 32 0.34 1.50 1.19
C SER A 32 0.54 2.96 0.88
N VAL A 33 1.09 3.26 -0.30
CA VAL A 33 1.30 4.63 -0.76
C VAL A 33 0.80 4.80 -2.16
N PHE A 34 0.36 6.02 -2.44
CA PHE A 34 -0.11 6.48 -3.73
C PHE A 34 0.72 7.70 -4.11
N TYR A 35 1.46 7.59 -5.20
CA TYR A 35 2.23 8.71 -5.74
C TYR A 35 1.62 9.14 -7.07
N ALA A 36 1.66 10.45 -7.34
CA ALA A 36 1.24 11.02 -8.61
C ALA A 36 2.34 11.90 -9.19
N ALA A 37 2.55 11.76 -10.50
CA ALA A 37 3.44 12.61 -11.27
C ALA A 37 2.67 13.69 -12.02
N PHE A 38 3.25 14.88 -12.16
CA PHE A 38 2.66 16.02 -12.84
C PHE A 38 3.68 16.72 -13.77
N GLN A 39 3.22 17.38 -14.84
CA GLN A 39 4.07 18.09 -15.82
C GLN A 39 4.75 19.36 -15.29
N GLY A 40 4.36 19.86 -14.13
CA GLY A 40 4.92 21.07 -13.53
C GLY A 40 5.88 20.76 -12.39
N GLN A 41 6.38 21.81 -11.77
CA GLN A 41 7.28 21.75 -10.62
C GLN A 41 6.53 22.08 -9.32
N ASN A 42 7.15 21.86 -8.17
CA ASN A 42 6.67 22.48 -6.95
C ASN A 42 6.96 24.01 -7.02
N PRO A 43 5.94 24.88 -6.87
CA PRO A 43 6.11 26.34 -6.92
C PRO A 43 6.96 26.93 -5.77
N GLY A 44 7.37 26.13 -4.78
CA GLY A 44 8.16 26.58 -3.63
C GLY A 44 7.35 27.40 -2.62
N GLY A 45 8.04 28.02 -1.66
CA GLY A 45 7.41 28.96 -0.72
C GLY A 45 6.49 28.34 0.34
N GLY A 46 6.68 27.06 0.69
CA GLY A 46 5.86 26.35 1.68
C GLY A 46 4.58 25.74 1.09
N VAL A 47 4.34 25.90 -0.22
CA VAL A 47 3.30 25.16 -0.92
C VAL A 47 3.76 23.72 -1.13
N THR A 48 2.90 22.81 -0.72
CA THR A 48 3.20 21.39 -0.67
C THR A 48 2.66 20.70 -1.92
N GLY A 49 3.53 20.13 -2.75
CA GLY A 49 3.15 19.28 -3.87
C GLY A 49 3.44 19.83 -5.27
N CYS A 50 3.11 19.02 -6.26
CA CYS A 50 3.39 19.27 -7.67
C CYS A 50 2.23 20.01 -8.36
N THR A 51 2.55 20.84 -9.36
CA THR A 51 1.56 21.57 -10.16
C THR A 51 1.46 21.03 -11.58
N GLY A 52 0.41 21.42 -12.31
CA GLY A 52 0.22 21.06 -13.71
C GLY A 52 -0.68 19.85 -13.94
N ALA A 53 -0.63 19.32 -15.16
CA ALA A 53 -1.45 18.16 -15.55
C ALA A 53 -0.91 16.87 -14.93
N ASN A 54 -1.80 16.03 -14.42
CA ASN A 54 -1.46 14.70 -13.91
C ASN A 54 -0.99 13.81 -15.08
N LEU A 55 0.23 13.29 -14.97
CA LEU A 55 0.88 12.39 -15.93
C LEU A 55 0.65 10.91 -15.61
N GLY A 56 0.28 10.62 -14.37
CA GLY A 56 -0.12 9.30 -13.92
C GLY A 56 0.21 9.03 -12.46
N THR A 57 -0.28 7.90 -11.98
CA THR A 57 -0.13 7.47 -10.60
C THR A 57 0.48 6.08 -10.51
N VAL A 58 1.13 5.81 -9.38
CA VAL A 58 1.58 4.47 -8.98
C VAL A 58 1.17 4.20 -7.54
N GLN A 59 1.00 2.92 -7.22
CA GLN A 59 0.68 2.46 -5.89
C GLN A 59 1.57 1.27 -5.52
N ALA A 60 2.09 1.27 -4.30
CA ALA A 60 2.70 0.11 -3.66
C ALA A 60 2.00 -0.18 -2.33
N SER A 61 1.95 -1.45 -1.96
CA SER A 61 1.34 -1.95 -0.72
C SER A 61 2.20 -3.04 -0.10
N GLY A 62 2.25 -3.08 1.24
CA GLY A 62 3.05 -4.03 2.02
C GLY A 62 4.54 -3.84 1.80
N SER A 63 5.28 -4.92 1.61
CA SER A 63 6.69 -4.90 1.19
C SER A 63 6.85 -4.90 -0.35
N GLY A 64 5.85 -4.38 -1.06
CA GLY A 64 5.73 -4.48 -2.52
C GLY A 64 6.41 -3.35 -3.29
N THR A 65 6.62 -3.59 -4.59
CA THR A 65 7.05 -2.58 -5.56
C THR A 65 5.98 -2.43 -6.64
N SER A 66 5.67 -1.20 -7.05
CA SER A 66 4.70 -0.93 -8.10
C SER A 66 5.24 -1.23 -9.50
N ALA A 67 4.35 -1.22 -10.49
CA ALA A 67 4.74 -1.16 -11.90
C ALA A 67 5.48 0.14 -12.23
N CYS A 68 6.34 0.09 -13.26
CA CYS A 68 7.00 1.27 -13.84
C CYS A 68 5.97 2.18 -14.50
N LYS A 69 6.10 3.48 -14.27
CA LYS A 69 5.26 4.49 -14.89
C LYS A 69 6.10 5.48 -15.66
N THR A 70 6.02 5.41 -17.00
CA THR A 70 6.60 6.40 -17.90
C THR A 70 5.77 7.67 -17.88
N VAL A 71 6.42 8.83 -17.73
CA VAL A 71 5.77 10.15 -17.67
C VAL A 71 6.42 11.21 -18.54
N GLY A 72 7.60 10.93 -19.11
CA GLY A 72 8.37 11.90 -19.89
C GLY A 72 9.18 12.83 -18.99
N GLU A 73 10.17 13.52 -19.57
CA GLU A 73 11.09 14.38 -18.82
C GLU A 73 10.39 15.59 -18.18
N GLY A 74 10.93 16.06 -17.06
CA GLY A 74 10.47 17.27 -16.37
C GLY A 74 9.24 17.07 -15.48
N ALA A 75 8.99 15.84 -15.04
CA ALA A 75 7.89 15.54 -14.12
C ALA A 75 8.25 15.84 -12.66
N CYS A 76 7.24 16.20 -11.86
CA CYS A 76 7.31 16.26 -10.40
C CYS A 76 6.46 15.14 -9.80
N VAL A 77 7.00 14.36 -8.85
CA VAL A 77 6.22 13.35 -8.11
C VAL A 77 5.92 13.84 -6.70
N THR A 78 4.68 13.63 -6.27
CA THR A 78 4.30 13.84 -4.87
C THR A 78 3.49 12.69 -4.31
N LEU A 79 3.58 12.48 -3.00
CA LEU A 79 2.72 11.56 -2.25
C LEU A 79 1.31 12.17 -2.19
N THR A 80 0.32 11.47 -2.74
CA THR A 80 -1.08 11.92 -2.76
C THR A 80 -1.96 11.19 -1.74
N GLY A 81 -1.46 10.10 -1.16
CA GLY A 81 -2.14 9.39 -0.08
C GLY A 81 -1.32 8.21 0.43
N HIS A 82 -1.63 7.78 1.65
CA HIS A 82 -1.04 6.59 2.24
C HIS A 82 -1.98 5.92 3.25
N GLN A 83 -1.73 4.64 3.54
CA GLN A 83 -2.29 3.90 4.66
C GLN A 83 -1.12 3.31 5.45
N GLY A 84 -1.13 3.46 6.78
CA GLY A 84 0.01 3.07 7.63
C GLY A 84 1.09 4.16 7.68
N ASP A 85 2.35 3.75 7.67
CA ASP A 85 3.52 4.63 7.78
C ASP A 85 4.17 4.84 6.40
N ALA A 86 3.97 6.03 5.81
CA ALA A 86 4.52 6.37 4.49
C ALA A 86 6.04 6.39 4.48
N THR A 87 6.69 6.62 5.64
CA THR A 87 8.15 6.64 5.74
C THR A 87 8.79 5.29 5.47
N LYS A 88 8.02 4.20 5.43
CA LYS A 88 8.49 2.88 5.00
C LYS A 88 8.41 2.68 3.49
N CYS A 89 7.94 3.68 2.78
CA CYS A 89 7.82 3.69 1.35
C CYS A 89 8.62 4.85 0.76
N LYS A 90 9.04 4.66 -0.49
CA LYS A 90 9.77 5.65 -1.27
C LYS A 90 9.33 5.63 -2.71
N VAL A 91 9.53 6.76 -3.38
CA VAL A 91 9.50 6.81 -4.84
C VAL A 91 10.90 6.49 -5.35
N LEU A 92 10.95 5.77 -6.46
CA LEU A 92 12.14 5.52 -7.26
C LEU A 92 11.92 6.20 -8.61
N THR A 93 12.81 7.09 -9.02
CA THR A 93 12.75 7.85 -10.27
C THR A 93 13.93 7.47 -11.16
N TYR A 94 13.70 7.41 -12.47
CA TYR A 94 14.66 6.89 -13.45
C TYR A 94 14.76 7.83 -14.66
N SER A 95 15.98 7.98 -15.19
CA SER A 95 16.24 8.73 -16.43
C SER A 95 15.66 8.05 -17.67
N ASP A 96 15.54 6.72 -17.67
CA ASP A 96 14.93 5.97 -18.76
C ASP A 96 13.41 5.81 -18.61
N SER A 97 12.77 5.35 -19.68
CA SER A 97 11.31 5.18 -19.72
C SER A 97 10.80 3.86 -19.13
N GLN A 98 11.70 2.89 -18.88
CA GLN A 98 11.40 1.51 -18.51
C GLN A 98 11.81 1.17 -17.06
N CYS A 99 12.35 2.14 -16.33
CA CYS A 99 12.84 1.99 -14.96
C CYS A 99 13.91 0.88 -14.86
N MET A 100 14.91 0.93 -15.75
CA MET A 100 16.00 -0.05 -15.83
C MET A 100 17.39 0.56 -15.59
N ASP A 101 17.51 1.88 -15.67
CA ASP A 101 18.74 2.61 -15.36
C ASP A 101 18.94 2.80 -13.85
N ASP A 102 19.97 3.55 -13.49
CA ASP A 102 20.22 3.97 -12.12
C ASP A 102 19.04 4.78 -11.56
N GLU A 103 18.55 4.35 -10.39
CA GLU A 103 17.43 4.99 -9.71
C GLU A 103 17.91 6.07 -8.74
N ASP A 104 17.25 7.22 -8.77
CA ASP A 104 17.22 8.12 -7.60
C ASP A 104 16.01 7.76 -6.73
N SER A 105 16.14 7.92 -5.41
CA SER A 105 15.05 7.60 -4.50
C SER A 105 14.84 8.68 -3.46
N THR A 106 13.57 9.09 -3.31
CA THR A 106 13.15 10.01 -2.27
C THR A 106 12.19 9.28 -1.33
N LEU A 107 12.51 9.32 -0.03
CA LEU A 107 11.60 8.88 1.02
C LEU A 107 10.55 9.96 1.25
N PHE A 108 9.28 9.59 1.23
CA PHE A 108 8.20 10.52 1.54
C PHE A 108 7.68 10.21 2.93
N GLY A 109 7.72 11.17 3.82
CA GLY A 109 7.03 11.08 5.09
C GLY A 109 5.52 11.17 4.92
N ASN A 110 4.82 11.22 6.05
CA ASN A 110 3.36 11.35 6.05
C ASN A 110 2.88 12.73 5.57
N ASN A 111 3.78 13.69 5.35
CA ASN A 111 3.46 15.05 4.95
C ASN A 111 4.35 15.55 3.82
N GLY A 112 3.76 15.74 2.65
CA GLY A 112 4.09 16.88 1.81
C GLY A 112 5.40 16.92 1.05
N ASP A 113 6.19 15.86 1.16
CA ASP A 113 7.40 15.70 0.39
C ASP A 113 7.08 15.62 -1.11
N TYR A 114 8.06 15.95 -1.93
CA TYR A 114 8.00 15.91 -3.39
C TYR A 114 9.40 15.68 -3.94
N ALA A 115 9.48 14.89 -5.01
CA ALA A 115 10.70 14.68 -5.78
C ALA A 115 10.52 15.46 -7.08
N ASN A 116 11.42 16.41 -7.34
CA ASN A 116 11.30 17.34 -8.46
C ASN A 116 12.59 17.27 -9.27
N GLU A 117 12.69 16.28 -10.15
CA GLU A 117 13.90 16.06 -10.95
C GLU A 117 13.52 15.54 -12.34
N ASN A 118 14.38 15.79 -13.32
CA ASN A 118 14.20 15.38 -14.72
C ASN A 118 14.27 13.85 -14.86
N PHE A 119 13.25 13.13 -14.42
CA PHE A 119 13.12 11.70 -14.64
C PHE A 119 12.10 11.43 -15.77
N ALA A 120 12.25 10.32 -16.48
CA ALA A 120 11.35 9.90 -17.54
C ALA A 120 10.36 8.82 -17.08
N SER A 121 10.68 8.10 -15.99
CA SER A 121 9.77 7.14 -15.37
C SER A 121 9.96 6.99 -13.85
N PHE A 122 8.96 6.44 -13.16
CA PHE A 122 9.01 6.25 -11.71
C PHE A 122 8.23 5.03 -11.22
N LYS A 123 8.54 4.57 -10.00
CA LYS A 123 7.89 3.48 -9.25
C LYS A 123 7.75 3.83 -7.78
N ALA A 124 6.85 3.14 -7.09
CA ALA A 124 6.75 3.12 -5.64
C ALA A 124 7.37 1.83 -5.09
N LYS A 125 8.07 1.91 -3.98
CA LYS A 125 8.56 0.73 -3.25
C LYS A 125 8.34 0.91 -1.75
N CYS A 126 7.75 -0.09 -1.12
CA CYS A 126 7.55 -0.17 0.32
C CYS A 126 8.35 -1.34 0.89
N GLY A 127 8.84 -1.22 2.14
CA GLY A 127 9.70 -2.21 2.80
C GLY A 127 9.52 -2.30 4.30
#